data_AF-A0A3P1Z614-F1
#
_entry.id   AF-A0A3P1Z614-F1
#
_cell.length_a   1.000
_cell.length_b   1.000
_cell.length_c   1.000
_cell.angle_alpha   90.00
_cell.angle_beta   90.00
_cell.angle_gamma   90.00
#
_symmetry.space_group_name_H-M   'P 1'
#
loop_
_entity.id
_entity.type
_entity.pdbx_description
1 polymer ?
#
loop_
_entity_poly.entity_id
_entity_poly.type
_entity_poly.pdbx_seq_one_letter_code
_entity_poly.pdbx_strand_id
1 'polypeptide(L)'
;MIPQSYYLFFDTETTGIPLDYNASCTNSDNWPRLVQLGWILSDNLGHEIRRGNKIIRPDGFTIPVEASNVHGITTERALKEGEDLREVIHRFCEDLNPSSRLIGHNLDYDLHVVGAEFHRLGYDYRAMFYRPTVCTMQSTIEFCNIPGRYGPKWPKLQELYVRLFGREFEDAHDAMADIAATKECYFELVRRKVIVE
;
A
#
# COMPACT_ATOMS: atom_id res chain seq x y z
N MET A 1 12.98 -3.95 -28.85
CA MET A 1 11.76 -3.73 -28.03
C MET A 1 12.23 -3.66 -26.60
N ILE A 2 12.09 -2.52 -25.92
CA ILE A 2 12.39 -2.45 -24.49
C ILE A 2 11.33 -3.32 -23.80
N PRO A 3 11.69 -4.25 -22.89
CA PRO A 3 10.70 -5.01 -22.14
C PRO A 3 9.71 -4.05 -21.49
N GLN A 4 8.41 -4.32 -21.61
CA GLN A 4 7.41 -3.51 -20.93
C GLN A 4 7.54 -3.77 -19.43
N SER A 5 8.05 -2.79 -18.69
CA SER A 5 8.14 -2.85 -17.23
C SER A 5 6.83 -2.40 -16.64
N TYR A 6 6.20 -3.26 -15.86
CA TYR A 6 5.02 -2.90 -15.08
C TYR A 6 5.40 -2.58 -13.64
N TYR A 7 4.77 -1.54 -13.11
CA TYR A 7 4.89 -1.08 -11.73
C TYR A 7 3.56 -1.33 -11.02
N LEU A 8 3.62 -2.00 -9.88
CA LEU A 8 2.44 -2.23 -9.05
C LEU A 8 2.48 -1.28 -7.85
N PHE A 9 1.45 -0.47 -7.75
CA PHE A 9 1.19 0.38 -6.58
C PHE A 9 0.12 -0.29 -5.73
N PHE A 10 0.28 -0.33 -4.42
CA PHE A 10 -0.75 -0.85 -3.53
C PHE A 10 -0.66 -0.23 -2.13
N ASP A 11 -1.79 -0.29 -1.42
CA ASP A 11 -1.98 0.24 -0.08
C ASP A 11 -3.05 -0.60 0.64
N THR A 12 -3.00 -0.62 1.97
CA THR A 12 -3.87 -1.44 2.80
C THR A 12 -4.59 -0.67 3.89
N GLU A 13 -5.89 -0.92 4.03
CA GLU A 13 -6.59 -0.63 5.27
C GLU A 13 -6.61 -1.88 6.15
N THR A 14 -6.45 -1.69 7.45
CA THR A 14 -6.20 -2.79 8.38
C THR A 14 -6.91 -2.59 9.71
N THR A 15 -7.01 -3.66 10.50
CA THR A 15 -7.66 -3.61 11.82
C THR A 15 -6.88 -2.83 12.89
N GLY A 16 -5.70 -2.27 12.58
CA GLY A 16 -4.88 -1.59 13.59
C GLY A 16 -3.43 -1.46 13.14
N ILE A 17 -2.50 -1.58 14.07
CA ILE A 17 -1.04 -1.56 13.82
C ILE A 17 -0.40 -2.84 14.37
N PRO A 18 0.81 -3.24 13.91
CA PRO A 18 1.48 -4.41 14.44
C PRO A 18 1.90 -4.22 15.91
N LEU A 19 2.07 -5.33 16.62
CA LEU A 19 2.64 -5.32 17.98
C LEU A 19 4.12 -4.92 17.95
N ASP A 20 4.85 -5.40 16.94
CA ASP A 20 6.25 -5.07 16.64
C ASP A 20 6.41 -4.87 15.13
N TYR A 21 6.83 -3.67 14.73
CA TYR A 21 7.09 -3.31 13.33
C TYR A 21 8.27 -4.08 12.71
N ASN A 22 9.14 -4.70 13.53
CA ASN A 22 10.30 -5.44 13.04
C ASN A 22 10.03 -6.95 12.87
N ALA A 23 8.83 -7.43 13.22
CA ALA A 23 8.54 -8.85 13.17
C ALA A 23 8.33 -9.32 11.72
N SER A 24 8.85 -10.50 11.38
CA SER A 24 8.56 -11.12 10.07
C SER A 24 7.06 -11.31 9.86
N CYS A 25 6.59 -11.23 8.62
CA CYS A 25 5.19 -11.46 8.26
C CYS A 25 4.71 -12.90 8.59
N THR A 26 5.62 -13.86 8.75
CA THR A 26 5.30 -15.22 9.21
C THR A 26 4.94 -15.28 10.69
N ASN A 27 5.31 -14.27 11.49
CA ASN A 27 4.72 -14.08 12.81
C ASN A 27 3.36 -13.41 12.64
N SER A 28 2.43 -14.07 11.96
CA SER A 28 1.24 -13.40 11.45
C SER A 28 0.32 -12.87 12.55
N ASP A 29 0.37 -13.38 13.78
CA ASP A 29 -0.39 -12.83 14.91
C ASP A 29 0.12 -11.44 15.36
N ASN A 30 1.35 -11.07 14.99
CA ASN A 30 1.88 -9.74 15.20
C ASN A 30 1.19 -8.68 14.34
N TRP A 31 0.81 -9.05 13.12
CA TRP A 31 0.33 -8.14 12.09
C TRP A 31 -1.20 -8.05 12.11
N PRO A 32 -1.79 -6.87 11.86
CA PRO A 32 -3.24 -6.72 11.82
C PRO A 32 -3.87 -7.53 10.68
N ARG A 33 -5.20 -7.64 10.68
CA ARG A 33 -5.95 -8.26 9.58
C ARG A 33 -6.17 -7.23 8.47
N LEU A 34 -6.07 -7.69 7.23
CA LEU A 34 -6.37 -6.91 6.04
C LEU A 34 -7.87 -6.62 5.97
N VAL A 35 -8.24 -5.35 5.84
CA VAL A 35 -9.62 -4.87 5.73
C VAL A 35 -9.92 -4.42 4.31
N GLN A 36 -8.99 -3.73 3.65
CA GLN A 36 -9.10 -3.32 2.25
C GLN A 36 -7.75 -3.48 1.58
N LEU A 37 -7.76 -3.92 0.32
CA LEU A 37 -6.60 -3.90 -0.55
C LEU A 37 -6.94 -3.12 -1.81
N GLY A 38 -6.25 -1.99 -1.97
CA GLY A 38 -6.24 -1.24 -3.23
C GLY A 38 -4.95 -1.55 -4.00
N TRP A 39 -5.03 -1.57 -5.33
CA TRP A 39 -3.84 -1.62 -6.17
C TRP A 39 -4.06 -1.01 -7.55
N ILE A 40 -2.98 -0.52 -8.16
CA ILE A 40 -2.92 -0.01 -9.53
C ILE A 40 -1.71 -0.63 -10.22
N LEU A 41 -1.95 -1.32 -11.35
CA LEU A 41 -0.91 -1.75 -12.27
C LEU A 41 -0.71 -0.65 -13.32
N SER A 42 0.51 -0.13 -13.42
CA SER A 42 0.90 0.90 -14.38
C SER A 42 2.03 0.41 -15.28
N ASP A 43 2.11 0.93 -16.50
CA ASP A 43 3.37 0.88 -17.25
C ASP A 43 4.38 1.88 -16.67
N ASN A 44 5.61 1.84 -17.20
CA ASN A 44 6.70 2.73 -16.80
C ASN A 44 6.56 4.18 -17.29
N LEU A 45 5.51 4.51 -18.06
CA LEU A 45 5.17 5.87 -18.49
C LEU A 45 4.06 6.48 -17.62
N GLY A 46 3.51 5.71 -16.68
CA GLY A 46 2.43 6.14 -15.81
C GLY A 46 1.02 5.88 -16.35
N HIS A 47 0.89 5.19 -17.48
CA HIS A 47 -0.41 4.77 -17.97
C HIS A 47 -0.91 3.60 -17.12
N GLU A 48 -2.11 3.76 -16.59
CA GLU A 48 -2.76 2.67 -15.89
C GLU A 48 -3.19 1.57 -16.85
N ILE A 49 -2.89 0.34 -16.47
CA ILE A 49 -3.25 -0.88 -17.20
C ILE A 49 -4.47 -1.52 -16.55
N ARG A 50 -4.44 -1.69 -15.22
CA ARG A 50 -5.51 -2.26 -14.40
C ARG A 50 -5.50 -1.67 -13.00
N ARG A 51 -6.62 -1.80 -12.30
CA ARG A 51 -6.75 -1.48 -10.88
C ARG A 51 -7.67 -2.47 -10.18
N GLY A 52 -7.50 -2.60 -8.86
CA GLY A 52 -8.45 -3.26 -7.98
C GLY A 52 -8.61 -2.48 -6.68
N ASN A 53 -9.82 -2.49 -6.13
CA ASN A 53 -10.13 -1.95 -4.82
C ASN A 53 -11.14 -2.88 -4.14
N LYS A 54 -10.72 -3.57 -3.09
CA LYS A 54 -11.47 -4.70 -2.53
C LYS A 54 -11.50 -4.64 -1.02
N ILE A 55 -12.71 -4.59 -0.45
CA ILE A 55 -12.95 -4.82 0.98
C ILE A 55 -12.91 -6.33 1.22
N ILE A 56 -12.21 -6.74 2.27
CA ILE A 56 -12.12 -8.13 2.70
C ILE A 56 -13.27 -8.42 3.66
N ARG A 57 -14.02 -9.49 3.39
CA ARG A 57 -15.03 -9.98 4.32
C ARG A 57 -14.34 -10.56 5.55
N PRO A 58 -14.66 -10.08 6.77
CA PRO A 58 -14.03 -10.60 7.97
C PRO A 58 -14.36 -12.07 8.19
N ASP A 59 -13.33 -12.87 8.46
CA ASP A 59 -13.44 -14.28 8.85
C ASP A 59 -12.63 -14.53 10.13
N GLY A 60 -13.35 -14.76 11.23
CA GLY A 60 -12.77 -14.93 12.56
C GLY A 60 -12.21 -13.65 13.19
N PHE A 61 -12.58 -12.46 12.72
CA PHE A 61 -12.18 -11.19 13.33
C PHE A 61 -13.25 -10.11 13.21
N THR A 62 -13.09 -9.05 14.01
CA THR A 62 -13.88 -7.82 13.92
C THR A 62 -12.95 -6.65 13.62
N ILE A 63 -13.44 -5.67 12.87
CA ILE A 63 -12.75 -4.40 12.63
C ILE A 63 -13.00 -3.48 13.84
N PRO A 64 -11.95 -3.07 14.58
CA PRO A 64 -12.10 -2.15 15.71
C PRO A 64 -12.71 -0.82 15.29
N VAL A 65 -13.40 -0.16 16.22
CA VAL A 65 -14.04 1.14 15.97
C VAL A 65 -12.98 2.20 15.67
N GLU A 66 -11.83 2.13 16.34
CA GLU A 66 -10.70 3.04 16.14
C GLU A 66 -10.16 2.97 14.71
N ALA A 67 -10.00 1.76 14.16
CA ALA A 67 -9.61 1.54 12.77
C ALA A 67 -10.72 2.01 11.81
N SER A 68 -11.97 1.63 12.08
CA SER A 68 -13.13 2.04 11.29
C SER A 68 -13.30 3.56 11.21
N ASN A 69 -12.93 4.29 12.27
CA ASN A 69 -12.98 5.76 12.31
C ASN A 69 -11.91 6.41 11.42
N VAL A 70 -10.82 5.70 11.12
CA VAL A 70 -9.77 6.18 10.21
C VAL A 70 -10.19 5.97 8.77
N HIS A 71 -10.57 4.75 8.40
CA HIS A 71 -10.77 4.36 7.00
C HIS A 71 -12.24 4.15 6.57
N GLY A 72 -13.21 4.35 7.48
CA GLY A 72 -14.64 4.32 7.16
C GLY A 72 -15.24 2.95 6.84
N ILE A 73 -14.57 1.84 7.17
CA ILE A 73 -15.06 0.47 6.91
C ILE A 73 -15.38 -0.21 8.23
N THR A 74 -16.67 -0.33 8.54
CA THR A 74 -17.13 -1.05 9.74
C THR A 74 -17.16 -2.56 9.49
N THR A 75 -17.17 -3.34 10.57
CA THR A 75 -17.39 -4.80 10.49
C THR A 75 -18.69 -5.13 9.75
N GLU A 76 -19.77 -4.40 10.01
CA GLU A 76 -21.07 -4.59 9.34
C GLU A 76 -20.96 -4.37 7.83
N ARG A 77 -20.32 -3.27 7.42
CA ARG A 77 -20.09 -2.97 6.00
C ARG A 77 -19.24 -4.05 5.34
N ALA A 78 -18.13 -4.45 5.97
CA ALA A 78 -17.23 -5.46 5.43
C ALA A 78 -17.89 -6.85 5.34
N LEU A 79 -18.78 -7.22 6.28
CA LEU A 79 -19.57 -8.45 6.17
C LEU A 79 -20.56 -8.43 5.01
N LYS A 80 -21.14 -7.25 4.72
CA LYS A 80 -22.15 -7.07 3.66
C LYS A 80 -21.55 -6.94 2.27
N GLU A 81 -20.45 -6.20 2.14
CA GLU A 81 -19.86 -5.78 0.87
C GLU A 81 -18.54 -6.48 0.56
N GLY A 82 -17.90 -7.08 1.56
CA GLY A 82 -16.58 -7.66 1.42
C GLY A 82 -16.55 -8.95 0.60
N GLU A 83 -15.40 -9.18 -0.03
CA GLU A 83 -15.10 -10.38 -0.80
C GLU A 83 -14.23 -11.35 0.00
N ASP A 84 -14.19 -12.61 -0.43
CA ASP A 84 -13.35 -13.62 0.18
C ASP A 84 -11.85 -13.27 0.02
N LEU A 85 -11.08 -13.42 1.10
CA LEU A 85 -9.66 -13.08 1.10
C LEU A 85 -8.88 -13.85 0.02
N ARG A 86 -9.16 -15.14 -0.19
CA ARG A 86 -8.43 -15.95 -1.19
C ARG A 86 -8.67 -15.42 -2.59
N GLU A 87 -9.89 -15.03 -2.91
CA GLU A 87 -10.27 -14.47 -4.21
C GLU A 87 -9.60 -13.11 -4.45
N VAL A 88 -9.55 -12.25 -3.43
CA VAL A 88 -8.87 -10.95 -3.53
C VAL A 88 -7.37 -11.13 -3.72
N ILE A 89 -6.73 -12.01 -2.94
CA ILE A 89 -5.30 -12.33 -3.09
C ILE A 89 -5.01 -12.94 -4.46
N HIS A 90 -5.91 -13.77 -5.00
CA HIS A 90 -5.74 -14.33 -6.34
C HIS A 90 -5.72 -13.24 -7.41
N ARG A 91 -6.70 -12.31 -7.38
CA ARG A 91 -6.74 -11.16 -8.31
C ARG A 91 -5.53 -10.23 -8.16
N PHE A 92 -5.12 -9.96 -6.93
CA PHE A 92 -3.90 -9.20 -6.69
C PHE A 92 -2.66 -9.89 -7.29
N CYS A 93 -2.58 -11.23 -7.20
CA CYS A 93 -1.50 -12.01 -7.82
C CYS A 93 -1.45 -11.88 -9.35
N GLU A 94 -2.59 -11.72 -10.03
CA GLU A 94 -2.63 -11.52 -11.49
C GLU A 94 -1.91 -10.24 -11.93
N ASP A 95 -1.89 -9.21 -11.08
CA ASP A 95 -1.20 -7.95 -11.30
C ASP A 95 0.20 -7.90 -10.68
N LEU A 96 0.40 -8.57 -9.55
CA LEU A 96 1.69 -8.72 -8.89
C LEU A 96 2.68 -9.52 -9.74
N ASN A 97 2.25 -10.64 -10.32
CA ASN A 97 3.13 -11.53 -11.08
C ASN A 97 3.87 -10.87 -12.26
N PRO A 98 3.20 -10.11 -13.15
CA PRO A 98 3.88 -9.39 -14.22
C PRO A 98 4.62 -8.13 -13.77
N SER A 99 4.46 -7.68 -12.51
CA SER A 99 5.12 -6.49 -12.00
C SER A 99 6.61 -6.69 -11.78
N SER A 100 7.39 -5.73 -12.27
CA SER A 100 8.84 -5.65 -12.11
C SER A 100 9.27 -4.89 -10.86
N ARG A 101 8.36 -4.11 -10.27
CA ARG A 101 8.61 -3.23 -9.13
C ARG A 101 7.34 -3.00 -8.34
N LEU A 102 7.48 -2.95 -7.02
CA LEU A 102 6.42 -2.61 -6.07
C LEU A 102 6.64 -1.19 -5.55
N ILE A 103 5.58 -0.41 -5.46
CA ILE A 103 5.66 1.00 -5.09
C ILE A 103 4.54 1.31 -4.09
N GLY A 104 4.83 2.09 -3.07
CA GLY A 104 3.85 2.48 -2.05
C GLY A 104 4.32 3.66 -1.22
N HIS A 105 3.48 4.08 -0.30
CA HIS A 105 3.82 5.06 0.74
C HIS A 105 3.74 4.35 2.08
N ASN A 106 4.84 4.28 2.83
CA ASN A 106 4.98 3.37 3.97
C ASN A 106 4.93 1.86 3.59
N LEU A 107 5.36 1.53 2.37
CA LEU A 107 5.24 0.22 1.72
C LEU A 107 5.68 -1.01 2.55
N ASP A 108 6.66 -0.86 3.44
CA ASP A 108 7.12 -1.98 4.27
C ASP A 108 6.00 -2.52 5.17
N TYR A 109 5.15 -1.62 5.68
CA TYR A 109 3.96 -1.98 6.42
C TYR A 109 3.00 -2.84 5.59
N ASP A 110 2.64 -2.36 4.40
CA ASP A 110 1.70 -3.03 3.51
C ASP A 110 2.22 -4.39 3.04
N LEU A 111 3.52 -4.47 2.72
CA LEU A 111 4.18 -5.72 2.34
C LEU A 111 4.03 -6.78 3.44
N HIS A 112 4.20 -6.39 4.70
CA HIS A 112 4.10 -7.31 5.81
C HIS A 112 2.65 -7.69 6.15
N VAL A 113 1.70 -6.75 6.04
CA VAL A 113 0.27 -7.04 6.21
C VAL A 113 -0.20 -8.04 5.15
N VAL A 114 0.04 -7.76 3.87
CA VAL A 114 -0.33 -8.67 2.77
C VAL A 114 0.46 -9.98 2.90
N GLY A 115 1.74 -9.92 3.24
CA GLY A 115 2.57 -11.10 3.48
C GLY A 115 2.05 -12.00 4.60
N ALA A 116 1.51 -11.41 5.67
CA ALA A 116 0.88 -12.16 6.76
C ALA A 116 -0.40 -12.85 6.29
N GLU A 117 -1.22 -12.20 5.46
CA GLU A 117 -2.39 -12.87 4.86
C GLU A 117 -2.00 -14.01 3.91
N PHE A 118 -0.96 -13.84 3.09
CA PHE A 118 -0.40 -14.94 2.30
C PHE A 118 0.02 -16.11 3.20
N HIS A 119 0.72 -15.84 4.30
CA HIS A 119 1.16 -16.87 5.24
C HIS A 119 -0.04 -17.59 5.90
N ARG A 120 -1.05 -16.85 6.37
CA ARG A 120 -2.30 -17.42 6.95
C ARG A 120 -3.04 -18.30 5.96
N LEU A 121 -3.00 -17.98 4.66
CA LEU A 121 -3.60 -18.79 3.59
C LEU A 121 -2.75 -20.00 3.16
N GLY A 122 -1.51 -20.11 3.64
CA GLY A 122 -0.55 -21.14 3.22
C GLY A 122 0.07 -20.87 1.84
N TYR A 123 0.08 -19.61 1.38
CA TYR A 123 0.66 -19.19 0.11
C TYR A 123 2.10 -18.70 0.28
N ASP A 124 2.87 -18.72 -0.82
CA ASP A 124 4.25 -18.21 -0.84
C ASP A 124 4.26 -16.67 -0.90
N TYR A 125 4.59 -16.04 0.22
CA TYR A 125 4.68 -14.58 0.36
C TYR A 125 5.99 -14.00 -0.21
N ARG A 126 7.03 -14.81 -0.41
CA ARG A 126 8.41 -14.35 -0.64
C ARG A 126 8.57 -13.58 -1.95
N ALA A 127 7.71 -13.85 -2.93
CA ALA A 127 7.73 -13.16 -4.21
C ALA A 127 7.55 -11.64 -4.08
N MET A 128 6.86 -11.14 -3.05
CA MET A 128 6.76 -9.68 -2.82
C MET A 128 8.07 -9.11 -2.27
N PHE A 129 8.72 -9.82 -1.35
CA PHE A 129 9.93 -9.36 -0.66
C PHE A 129 11.21 -9.42 -1.51
N TYR A 130 11.23 -10.25 -2.57
CA TYR A 130 12.36 -10.32 -3.49
C TYR A 130 12.27 -9.34 -4.67
N ARG A 131 11.12 -8.68 -4.86
CA ARG A 131 10.96 -7.70 -5.94
C ARG A 131 11.61 -6.37 -5.56
N PRO A 132 12.14 -5.60 -6.53
CA PRO A 132 12.52 -4.22 -6.30
C PRO A 132 11.35 -3.40 -5.73
N THR A 133 11.61 -2.62 -4.68
CA THR A 133 10.60 -1.80 -3.99
C THR A 133 10.98 -0.32 -4.01
N VAL A 134 9.98 0.56 -4.09
CA VAL A 134 10.15 2.00 -3.85
C VAL A 134 9.11 2.47 -2.84
N CYS A 135 9.58 2.89 -1.67
CA CYS A 135 8.76 3.51 -0.65
C CYS A 135 8.88 5.04 -0.75
N THR A 136 7.85 5.72 -1.27
CA THR A 136 7.87 7.17 -1.47
C THR A 136 8.08 7.93 -0.16
N MET A 137 7.58 7.41 0.97
CA MET A 137 7.82 7.97 2.31
C MET A 137 9.32 8.03 2.62
N GLN A 138 10.04 6.92 2.47
CA GLN A 138 11.47 6.83 2.77
C GLN A 138 12.31 7.62 1.76
N SER A 139 11.97 7.52 0.46
CA SER A 139 12.69 8.22 -0.61
C SER A 139 12.58 9.75 -0.55
N THR A 140 11.66 10.30 0.25
CA THR A 140 11.36 11.73 0.27
C THR A 140 11.64 12.41 1.61
N ILE A 141 12.25 11.71 2.57
CA ILE A 141 12.62 12.30 3.89
C ILE A 141 13.42 13.60 3.71
N GLU A 142 14.51 13.55 2.94
CA GLU A 142 15.36 14.73 2.67
C GLU A 142 14.70 15.74 1.73
N PHE A 143 13.89 15.28 0.79
CA PHE A 143 13.19 16.15 -0.16
C PHE A 143 12.12 17.03 0.53
N CYS A 144 11.36 16.42 1.44
CA CYS A 144 10.35 17.11 2.24
C CYS A 144 10.99 17.90 3.40
N ASN A 145 12.06 17.35 4.01
CA ASN A 145 12.83 17.97 5.10
C ASN A 145 11.94 18.55 6.22
N ILE A 146 10.91 17.80 6.63
CA ILE A 146 9.93 18.27 7.62
C ILE A 146 10.53 18.08 9.02
N PRO A 147 10.61 19.12 9.88
CA PRO A 147 11.21 18.98 11.20
C PRO A 147 10.53 17.91 12.06
N GLY A 148 11.35 17.03 12.64
CA GLY A 148 10.96 16.03 13.63
C GLY A 148 11.86 16.09 14.87
N ARG A 149 11.57 15.24 15.87
CA ARG A 149 12.27 15.25 17.16
C ARG A 149 13.78 14.95 17.07
N TYR A 150 14.19 14.14 16.10
CA TYR A 150 15.57 13.63 15.96
C TYR A 150 16.20 13.95 14.59
N GLY A 151 15.62 14.90 13.85
CA GLY A 151 15.93 15.17 12.45
C GLY A 151 14.66 15.20 11.61
N PRO A 152 14.78 15.24 10.27
CA PRO A 152 13.63 15.21 9.38
C PRO A 152 12.73 14.00 9.65
N LYS A 153 11.44 14.23 9.88
CA LYS A 153 10.48 13.14 10.08
C LYS A 153 10.09 12.51 8.75
N TRP A 154 9.51 11.32 8.82
CA TRP A 154 8.84 10.71 7.67
C TRP A 154 7.65 11.58 7.24
N PRO A 155 7.57 11.96 5.95
CA PRO A 155 6.43 12.70 5.45
C PRO A 155 5.20 11.81 5.40
N LYS A 156 4.04 12.32 5.78
CA LYS A 156 2.75 11.74 5.43
C LYS A 156 2.51 11.91 3.93
N LEU A 157 1.66 11.07 3.34
CA LEU A 157 1.33 11.15 1.92
C LEU A 157 0.78 12.54 1.55
N GLN A 158 -0.14 13.10 2.35
CA GLN A 158 -0.66 14.46 2.16
C GLN A 158 0.45 15.52 2.13
N GLU A 159 1.44 15.41 3.02
CA GLU A 159 2.54 16.37 3.11
C GLU A 159 3.45 16.29 1.88
N LEU A 160 3.75 15.06 1.41
CA LEU A 160 4.47 14.84 0.16
C LEU A 160 3.68 15.40 -1.03
N TYR A 161 2.38 15.14 -1.10
CA TYR A 161 1.52 15.60 -2.17
C TYR A 161 1.48 17.14 -2.23
N VAL A 162 1.29 17.81 -1.09
CA VAL A 162 1.36 19.29 -0.99
C VAL A 162 2.74 19.80 -1.40
N ARG A 163 3.82 19.14 -0.98
CA ARG A 163 5.20 19.52 -1.35
C ARG A 163 5.45 19.44 -2.86
N LEU A 164 4.84 18.47 -3.54
CA LEU A 164 4.97 18.28 -4.98
C LEU A 164 4.05 19.20 -5.77
N PHE A 165 2.78 19.31 -5.38
CA PHE A 165 1.73 19.89 -6.22
C PHE A 165 1.15 21.21 -5.70
N GLY A 166 1.51 21.64 -4.49
CA GLY A 166 1.02 22.88 -3.87
C GLY A 166 -0.46 22.85 -3.49
N ARG A 167 -1.06 21.66 -3.44
CA ARG A 167 -2.47 21.43 -3.07
C ARG A 167 -2.60 20.12 -2.30
N GLU A 168 -3.72 19.98 -1.61
CA GLU A 168 -4.16 18.73 -0.99
C GLU A 168 -4.87 17.83 -2.03
N PHE A 169 -4.86 16.51 -1.78
CA PHE A 169 -5.76 15.58 -2.46
C PHE A 169 -6.94 15.23 -1.55
N GLU A 170 -8.07 14.86 -2.15
CA GLU A 170 -9.33 14.54 -1.46
C GLU A 170 -9.38 13.05 -1.08
N ASP A 171 -10.26 12.70 -0.14
CA ASP A 171 -10.52 11.31 0.29
C ASP A 171 -9.30 10.55 0.83
N ALA A 172 -8.40 11.25 1.55
CA ALA A 172 -7.31 10.60 2.29
C ALA A 172 -7.86 9.53 3.26
N HIS A 173 -7.14 8.40 3.38
CA HIS A 173 -7.59 7.19 4.11
C HIS A 173 -8.69 6.38 3.42
N ASP A 174 -8.88 6.57 2.10
CA ASP A 174 -9.37 5.52 1.20
C ASP A 174 -8.18 4.95 0.43
N ALA A 175 -8.00 3.63 0.48
CA ALA A 175 -6.86 2.97 -0.16
C ALA A 175 -6.69 3.37 -1.63
N MET A 176 -7.77 3.49 -2.42
CA MET A 176 -7.63 3.82 -3.85
C MET A 176 -7.25 5.28 -4.08
N ALA A 177 -7.75 6.21 -3.26
CA ALA A 177 -7.33 7.61 -3.30
C ALA A 177 -5.85 7.75 -2.95
N ASP A 178 -5.41 7.09 -1.88
CA ASP A 178 -4.02 7.11 -1.42
C ASP A 178 -3.06 6.48 -2.44
N ILE A 179 -3.45 5.40 -3.12
CA ILE A 179 -2.63 4.78 -4.18
C ILE A 179 -2.58 5.66 -5.43
N ALA A 180 -3.68 6.31 -5.81
CA ALA A 180 -3.70 7.25 -6.93
C ALA A 180 -2.76 8.44 -6.66
N ALA A 181 -2.84 9.02 -5.47
CA ALA A 181 -1.94 10.08 -5.02
C ALA A 181 -0.48 9.62 -4.96
N THR A 182 -0.22 8.40 -4.46
CA THR A 182 1.11 7.79 -4.42
C THR A 182 1.70 7.60 -5.82
N LYS A 183 0.89 7.13 -6.78
CA LYS A 183 1.29 6.99 -8.18
C LYS A 183 1.67 8.34 -8.78
N GLU A 184 0.84 9.36 -8.61
CA GLU A 184 1.15 10.72 -9.05
C GLU A 184 2.46 11.23 -8.43
N CYS A 185 2.64 11.02 -7.13
CA CYS A 185 3.87 11.41 -6.43
C CYS A 185 5.09 10.70 -7.00
N TYR A 186 5.03 9.39 -7.21
CA TYR A 186 6.16 8.61 -7.75
C TYR A 186 6.62 9.15 -9.10
N PHE A 187 5.72 9.33 -10.06
CA PHE A 187 6.09 9.80 -11.40
C PHE A 187 6.59 11.24 -11.37
N GLU A 188 6.05 12.09 -10.50
CA GLU A 188 6.56 13.45 -10.31
C GLU A 188 7.96 13.46 -9.68
N LEU A 189 8.23 12.57 -8.72
CA LEU A 189 9.55 12.40 -8.10
C LEU A 189 10.60 11.91 -9.11
N VAL A 190 10.22 10.99 -10.00
CA VAL A 190 11.07 10.54 -11.12
C VAL A 190 11.34 11.71 -12.08
N ARG A 191 10.31 12.47 -12.47
CA ARG A 191 10.43 13.65 -13.34
C ARG A 191 11.37 14.69 -12.76
N ARG A 192 11.33 14.91 -11.44
CA ARG A 192 12.20 15.83 -10.70
C ARG A 192 13.59 15.26 -10.37
N LYS A 193 13.85 14.00 -10.72
CA LYS A 193 15.09 13.26 -10.40
C LYS A 193 15.38 13.17 -8.90
N VAL A 194 14.34 13.17 -8.08
CA VAL A 194 14.44 12.86 -6.64
C VAL A 194 14.58 11.35 -6.46
N ILE A 195 13.82 10.58 -7.25
CA ILE A 195 14.01 9.14 -7.43
C ILE A 195 14.69 8.95 -8.79
N VAL A 196 15.74 8.14 -8.82
CA VAL A 196 16.46 7.81 -10.05
C VAL A 196 16.13 6.35 -10.40
N GLU A 197 15.65 6.13 -11.62
CA GLU A 197 15.33 4.80 -12.16
C GLU A 197 16.55 4.06 -12.71
#